data_AF-A0A2H3KF24-F1
#
_entry.id   AF-A0A2H3KF24-F1
#
_cell.length_a   1.000
_cell.length_b   1.000
_cell.length_c   1.000
_cell.angle_alpha   90.00
_cell.angle_beta   90.00
_cell.angle_gamma   90.00
#
_symmetry.space_group_name_H-M   'P 1'
#
loop_
_entity.id
_entity.type
_entity.pdbx_description
1 polymer ?
#
loop_
_entity_poly.entity_id
_entity_poly.type
_entity_poly.pdbx_seq_one_letter_code
_entity_poly.pdbx_strand_id
1 'polypeptide(L)'
;MKTLKILSVFLLVILLGCTEETIINNYSAEGLGKVNVYIEGNITNEEAQAKLIAEIGTQTENIYVQNTSQLSSISINFNINLRDIYFNNNQYLKNISIKGTNNKINKIEIEDGHYLNKILINGVVEANQLDFGHMAGDYNLNEFIDIECHDLVTIHGNLRLFIGQYDHPVFNKLNFYDLKYINKTIKNSTYNRWQGNYSEFNMPELEEVYTLEHFVHAANISYPKLKTLGGIAIGYGPTGQTLTFPVLEDLNGSINFDQISINSTFNFPLLKICGGIGIEATNSTFNFSSLKEIINLNILSSQININFPLLEKISNRLYSTSENFTILNLPSLNYCLVNNYEYYPDGGLPSSTVNTILSKFITIQPLSGKTIRIDGEQPTGQGLTDLQTLVNQGNSVLIY
;
A
#
# COMPACT_ATOMS: atom_id res chain seq x y z
N MET A 1 -37.47 97.60 -7.95
CA MET A 1 -37.42 96.62 -6.84
C MET A 1 -37.94 95.27 -7.32
N LYS A 2 -37.10 94.50 -8.01
CA LYS A 2 -37.35 93.10 -8.43
C LYS A 2 -35.98 92.44 -8.47
N THR A 3 -35.74 91.47 -7.58
CA THR A 3 -34.78 90.33 -7.68
C THR A 3 -34.31 89.94 -6.27
N LEU A 4 -35.17 89.29 -5.48
CA LEU A 4 -34.73 88.53 -4.30
C LEU A 4 -35.77 87.50 -3.87
N LYS A 5 -36.19 86.60 -4.77
CA LYS A 5 -37.09 85.47 -4.39
C LYS A 5 -36.83 84.13 -5.09
N ILE A 6 -35.85 84.03 -6.00
CA ILE A 6 -35.66 82.79 -6.78
C ILE A 6 -34.50 81.91 -6.25
N LEU A 7 -33.60 82.45 -5.43
CA LEU A 7 -32.40 81.68 -5.03
C LEU A 7 -32.59 80.76 -3.81
N SER A 8 -33.63 80.94 -2.98
CA SER A 8 -33.84 80.10 -1.79
C SER A 8 -34.66 78.82 -2.03
N VAL A 9 -35.29 78.66 -3.20
CA VAL A 9 -36.10 77.46 -3.49
C VAL A 9 -35.26 76.39 -4.22
N PHE A 10 -34.19 76.78 -4.91
CA PHE A 10 -33.33 75.82 -5.63
C PHE A 10 -32.31 75.10 -4.74
N LEU A 11 -32.02 75.61 -3.53
CA LEU A 11 -31.08 74.98 -2.60
C LEU A 11 -31.73 73.89 -1.72
N LEU A 12 -33.07 73.86 -1.61
CA LEU A 12 -33.77 72.85 -0.81
C LEU A 12 -34.08 71.56 -1.60
N VAL A 13 -34.01 71.59 -2.94
CA VAL A 13 -34.30 70.42 -3.80
C VAL A 13 -33.05 69.58 -4.08
N ILE A 14 -31.84 70.12 -3.89
CA ILE A 14 -30.58 69.37 -4.08
C ILE A 14 -30.17 68.61 -2.79
N LEU A 15 -30.77 68.94 -1.63
CA LEU A 15 -30.55 68.21 -0.36
C LEU A 15 -31.46 66.98 -0.18
N LEU A 16 -32.32 66.67 -1.16
CA LEU A 16 -33.12 65.43 -1.22
C LEU A 16 -32.69 64.52 -2.38
N GLY A 17 -31.54 64.80 -2.99
CA GLY A 17 -30.96 63.99 -4.05
C GLY A 17 -30.46 62.65 -3.54
N CYS A 18 -31.17 61.59 -3.91
CA CYS A 18 -30.67 60.23 -4.12
C CYS A 18 -29.97 59.59 -2.91
N THR A 19 -30.74 59.19 -1.90
CA THR A 19 -30.48 57.85 -1.37
C THR A 19 -30.97 56.87 -2.42
N GLU A 20 -30.10 56.47 -3.34
CA GLU A 20 -30.27 55.15 -3.95
C GLU A 20 -30.28 54.19 -2.74
N GLU A 21 -31.46 53.77 -2.32
CA GLU A 21 -31.58 52.46 -1.69
C GLU A 21 -30.99 51.51 -2.74
N THR A 22 -29.68 51.26 -2.63
CA THR A 22 -29.12 50.02 -3.11
C THR A 22 -29.96 48.98 -2.39
N ILE A 23 -30.97 48.48 -3.11
CA ILE A 23 -31.57 47.20 -2.85
C ILE A 23 -30.38 46.26 -3.00
N ILE A 24 -29.66 46.08 -1.89
CA ILE A 24 -28.83 44.91 -1.69
C ILE A 24 -29.87 43.82 -1.72
N ASN A 25 -30.14 43.31 -2.92
CA ASN A 25 -30.73 42.02 -3.09
C ASN A 25 -29.73 41.09 -2.42
N ASN A 26 -29.90 40.90 -1.11
CA ASN A 26 -29.52 39.70 -0.40
C ASN A 26 -30.36 38.61 -1.06
N TYR A 27 -29.99 38.25 -2.30
CA TYR A 27 -30.22 36.92 -2.79
C TYR A 27 -29.62 36.06 -1.71
N SER A 28 -30.48 35.44 -0.90
CA SER A 28 -30.01 34.40 -0.01
C SER A 28 -29.26 33.45 -0.93
N ALA A 29 -27.99 33.25 -0.62
CA ALA A 29 -27.12 32.30 -1.30
C ALA A 29 -27.57 30.86 -0.99
N GLU A 30 -28.87 30.61 -1.06
CA GLU A 30 -29.51 29.34 -0.79
C GLU A 30 -28.95 28.30 -1.76
N GLY A 31 -28.32 27.27 -1.19
CA GLY A 31 -27.72 26.18 -1.93
C GLY A 31 -26.30 26.40 -2.44
N LEU A 32 -25.67 27.58 -2.22
CA LEU A 32 -24.23 27.73 -2.49
C LEU A 32 -23.41 26.95 -1.46
N GLY A 33 -23.88 26.87 -0.21
CA GLY A 33 -23.14 26.23 0.88
C GLY A 33 -21.89 27.02 1.26
N LYS A 34 -21.16 26.51 2.26
CA LYS A 34 -19.85 27.05 2.67
C LYS A 34 -18.75 26.30 1.95
N VAL A 35 -17.68 27.01 1.58
CA VAL A 35 -16.46 26.39 1.04
C VAL A 35 -15.87 25.35 2.01
N ASN A 36 -15.91 25.67 3.31
CA ASN A 36 -15.46 24.79 4.39
C ASN A 36 -16.59 24.58 5.39
N VAL A 37 -16.93 23.33 5.67
CA VAL A 37 -17.91 22.95 6.70
C VAL A 37 -17.17 22.35 7.88
N TYR A 38 -17.45 22.83 9.10
CA TYR A 38 -16.80 22.39 10.34
C TYR A 38 -17.81 21.79 11.31
N ILE A 39 -17.56 20.55 11.75
CA ILE A 39 -18.31 19.85 12.79
C ILE A 39 -17.35 19.66 13.97
N GLU A 40 -17.55 20.41 15.06
CA GLU A 40 -16.59 20.46 16.17
C GLU A 40 -17.25 20.76 17.52
N GLY A 41 -16.52 20.47 18.60
CA GLY A 41 -16.93 20.77 19.97
C GLY A 41 -17.99 19.82 20.53
N ASN A 42 -18.80 20.34 21.45
CA ASN A 42 -19.81 19.57 22.17
C ASN A 42 -21.11 19.41 21.35
N ILE A 43 -20.98 18.88 20.12
CA ILE A 43 -22.07 18.74 19.16
C ILE A 43 -22.68 17.33 19.21
N THR A 44 -24.01 17.23 19.21
CA THR A 44 -24.70 15.93 19.12
C THR A 44 -24.79 15.44 17.68
N ASN A 45 -25.23 14.19 17.48
CA ASN A 45 -25.45 13.62 16.14
C ASN A 45 -26.47 14.44 15.34
N GLU A 46 -27.58 14.85 15.98
CA GLU A 46 -28.68 15.59 15.34
C GLU A 46 -28.23 16.99 14.93
N GLU A 47 -27.49 17.68 15.81
CA GLU A 47 -26.95 19.01 15.54
C GLU A 47 -25.93 18.97 14.40
N ALA A 48 -25.02 17.99 14.41
CA ALA A 48 -24.05 17.79 13.33
C ALA A 48 -24.75 17.52 12.00
N GLN A 49 -25.77 16.67 11.99
CA GLN A 49 -26.53 16.36 10.77
C GLN A 49 -27.28 17.58 10.23
N ALA A 50 -27.93 18.35 11.11
CA ALA A 50 -28.61 19.59 10.72
C ALA A 50 -27.63 20.61 10.11
N LYS A 51 -26.44 20.73 10.71
CA LYS A 51 -25.38 21.61 10.21
C LYS A 51 -24.87 21.19 8.83
N LEU A 52 -24.63 19.89 8.61
CA LEU A 52 -24.25 19.38 7.28
C LEU A 52 -25.31 19.67 6.22
N ILE A 53 -26.60 19.47 6.54
CA ILE A 53 -27.71 19.74 5.62
C ILE A 53 -27.79 21.23 5.26
N ALA A 54 -27.54 22.11 6.21
CA ALA A 54 -27.63 23.55 6.00
C ALA A 54 -26.39 24.15 5.29
N GLU A 55 -25.21 23.58 5.53
CA GLU A 55 -23.94 24.19 5.12
C GLU A 55 -23.30 23.55 3.88
N ILE A 56 -23.63 22.29 3.54
CA ILE A 56 -23.15 21.68 2.30
C ILE A 56 -23.95 22.24 1.11
N GLY A 57 -23.25 22.72 0.10
CA GLY A 57 -23.84 23.23 -1.14
C GLY A 57 -22.83 23.26 -2.27
N THR A 58 -23.21 23.85 -3.40
CA THR A 58 -22.45 23.77 -4.66
C THR A 58 -21.02 24.32 -4.64
N GLN A 59 -20.67 25.15 -3.65
CA GLN A 59 -19.32 25.70 -3.44
C GLN A 59 -18.51 24.96 -2.37
N THR A 60 -19.09 23.95 -1.71
CA THR A 60 -18.38 23.20 -0.67
C THR A 60 -17.23 22.43 -1.27
N GLU A 61 -16.03 22.66 -0.75
CA GLU A 61 -14.82 21.95 -1.15
C GLU A 61 -14.35 21.01 -0.05
N ASN A 62 -14.49 21.42 1.22
CA ASN A 62 -13.93 20.67 2.35
C ASN A 62 -14.95 20.46 3.48
N ILE A 63 -14.83 19.32 4.15
CA ILE A 63 -15.58 19.00 5.37
C ILE A 63 -14.61 18.52 6.46
N TYR A 64 -14.68 19.15 7.62
CA TYR A 64 -13.85 18.85 8.78
C TYR A 64 -14.73 18.40 9.94
N VAL A 65 -14.44 17.23 10.51
CA VAL A 65 -15.11 16.66 11.68
C VAL A 65 -14.06 16.43 12.76
N GLN A 66 -13.95 17.37 13.70
CA GLN A 66 -12.80 17.42 14.59
C GLN A 66 -13.13 17.85 16.01
N ASN A 67 -12.36 17.36 16.99
CA ASN A 67 -12.45 17.79 18.39
C ASN A 67 -13.89 17.71 18.94
N THR A 68 -14.63 16.65 18.60
CA THR A 68 -16.01 16.48 19.07
C THR A 68 -16.07 15.67 20.37
N SER A 69 -16.91 16.10 21.31
CA SER A 69 -17.03 15.48 22.64
C SER A 69 -18.37 14.79 22.90
N GLN A 70 -19.31 14.79 21.94
CA GLN A 70 -20.59 14.05 22.05
C GLN A 70 -20.99 13.32 20.76
N LEU A 71 -20.33 13.61 19.64
CA LEU A 71 -20.64 12.99 18.36
C LEU A 71 -20.25 11.51 18.39
N SER A 72 -21.23 10.63 18.16
CA SER A 72 -21.04 9.18 18.11
C SER A 72 -21.29 8.58 16.74
N SER A 73 -22.03 9.28 15.88
CA SER A 73 -22.31 8.87 14.50
C SER A 73 -22.49 10.09 13.61
N ILE A 74 -22.02 10.00 12.36
CA ILE A 74 -22.17 11.06 11.37
C ILE A 74 -22.38 10.49 9.97
N SER A 75 -23.31 11.10 9.22
CA SER A 75 -23.56 10.78 7.81
C SER A 75 -23.35 12.02 6.95
N ILE A 76 -22.32 11.99 6.11
CA ILE A 76 -22.01 13.04 5.15
C ILE A 76 -22.60 12.63 3.79
N ASN A 77 -23.64 13.32 3.36
CA ASN A 77 -24.25 13.11 2.04
C ASN A 77 -23.91 14.30 1.15
N PHE A 78 -23.40 14.04 -0.06
CA PHE A 78 -23.06 15.07 -1.02
C PHE A 78 -23.32 14.61 -2.46
N ASN A 79 -23.56 15.57 -3.35
CA ASN A 79 -23.82 15.35 -4.77
C ASN A 79 -22.86 16.14 -5.68
N ILE A 80 -21.76 16.64 -5.09
CA ILE A 80 -20.71 17.42 -5.75
C ILE A 80 -19.37 16.74 -5.59
N ASN A 81 -18.37 17.11 -6.39
CA ASN A 81 -17.00 16.68 -6.11
C ASN A 81 -16.47 17.50 -4.93
N LEU A 82 -15.96 16.81 -3.93
CA LEU A 82 -15.29 17.44 -2.79
C LEU A 82 -13.78 17.38 -3.01
N ARG A 83 -13.06 18.32 -2.43
CA ARG A 83 -11.61 18.21 -2.32
C ARG A 83 -11.31 17.27 -1.16
N ASP A 84 -11.61 17.66 0.08
CA ASP A 84 -11.16 16.92 1.25
C ASP A 84 -12.29 16.65 2.27
N ILE A 85 -12.27 15.46 2.86
CA ILE A 85 -13.01 15.14 4.10
C ILE A 85 -12.01 14.68 5.15
N TYR A 86 -12.02 15.32 6.32
CA TYR A 86 -11.09 15.07 7.40
C TYR A 86 -11.81 14.75 8.72
N PHE A 87 -11.38 13.68 9.39
CA PHE A 87 -11.83 13.31 10.73
C PHE A 87 -10.63 13.24 11.67
N ASN A 88 -10.68 13.95 12.81
CA ASN A 88 -9.58 13.92 13.77
C ASN A 88 -10.04 14.20 15.21
N ASN A 89 -9.47 13.48 16.18
CA ASN A 89 -9.65 13.73 17.61
C ASN A 89 -11.12 13.81 18.03
N ASN A 90 -11.91 12.81 17.64
CA ASN A 90 -13.33 12.74 17.98
C ASN A 90 -13.54 11.72 19.10
N GLN A 91 -13.82 12.22 20.31
CA GLN A 91 -13.72 11.43 21.54
C GLN A 91 -14.66 10.23 21.59
N TYR A 92 -15.83 10.28 20.94
CA TYR A 92 -16.84 9.22 21.03
C TYR A 92 -17.34 8.74 19.67
N LEU A 93 -16.71 9.16 18.57
CA LEU A 93 -17.18 8.84 17.22
C LEU A 93 -16.97 7.36 16.93
N LYS A 94 -18.08 6.65 16.68
CA LYS A 94 -18.10 5.21 16.40
C LYS A 94 -18.39 4.88 14.95
N ASN A 95 -19.27 5.66 14.32
CA ASN A 95 -19.78 5.34 12.98
C ASN A 95 -19.60 6.52 12.04
N ILE A 96 -18.98 6.25 10.89
CA ILE A 96 -18.82 7.21 9.80
C ILE A 96 -19.55 6.65 8.58
N SER A 97 -20.41 7.46 7.96
CA SER A 97 -20.97 7.17 6.65
C SER A 97 -20.72 8.33 5.68
N ILE A 98 -20.06 8.04 4.56
CA ILE A 98 -19.76 8.99 3.48
C ILE A 98 -20.51 8.51 2.25
N LYS A 99 -21.45 9.33 1.75
CA LYS A 99 -22.33 8.98 0.63
C LYS A 99 -22.27 10.04 -0.47
N GLY A 100 -21.66 9.66 -1.58
CA GLY A 100 -21.69 10.40 -2.84
C GLY A 100 -22.74 9.84 -3.82
N THR A 101 -22.74 10.38 -5.02
CA THR A 101 -23.55 9.95 -6.17
C THR A 101 -22.68 9.99 -7.43
N ASN A 102 -21.75 9.04 -7.56
CA ASN A 102 -20.74 9.00 -8.64
C ASN A 102 -19.77 10.21 -8.57
N ASN A 103 -19.34 10.53 -7.35
CA ASN A 103 -18.49 11.70 -7.10
C ASN A 103 -17.00 11.33 -7.02
N LYS A 104 -16.17 12.34 -7.27
CA LYS A 104 -14.72 12.30 -7.08
C LYS A 104 -14.35 13.05 -5.81
N ILE A 105 -13.33 12.55 -5.14
CA ILE A 105 -12.74 13.22 -3.98
C ILE A 105 -11.22 13.29 -4.12
N ASN A 106 -10.60 14.36 -3.63
CA ASN A 106 -9.14 14.36 -3.55
C ASN A 106 -8.70 13.51 -2.35
N LYS A 107 -9.08 13.86 -1.12
CA LYS A 107 -8.64 13.13 0.08
C LYS A 107 -9.80 12.77 1.02
N ILE A 108 -9.80 11.53 1.50
CA ILE A 108 -10.51 11.16 2.73
C ILE A 108 -9.44 10.73 3.73
N GLU A 109 -9.44 11.37 4.90
CA GLU A 109 -8.50 11.10 5.96
C GLU A 109 -9.22 10.97 7.29
N ILE A 110 -8.97 9.86 7.97
CA ILE A 110 -9.56 9.51 9.25
C ILE A 110 -8.42 9.19 10.21
N GLU A 111 -8.22 10.06 11.18
CA GLU A 111 -7.19 9.97 12.22
C GLU A 111 -7.81 9.92 13.62
N ASP A 112 -7.06 9.37 14.57
CA ASP A 112 -7.39 9.35 16.02
C ASP A 112 -8.80 8.80 16.33
N GLY A 113 -9.17 7.76 15.59
CA GLY A 113 -10.46 7.08 15.67
C GLY A 113 -10.59 6.07 16.81
N HIS A 114 -10.26 6.45 18.05
CA HIS A 114 -10.18 5.51 19.19
C HIS A 114 -11.45 4.68 19.45
N TYR A 115 -12.64 5.10 19.02
CA TYR A 115 -13.88 4.35 19.24
C TYR A 115 -14.58 3.96 17.94
N LEU A 116 -13.91 4.08 16.79
CA LEU A 116 -14.49 3.72 15.51
C LEU A 116 -14.78 2.23 15.46
N ASN A 117 -16.01 1.91 15.02
CA ASN A 117 -16.49 0.56 14.82
C ASN A 117 -16.88 0.31 13.37
N LYS A 118 -17.38 1.33 12.68
CA LYS A 118 -17.84 1.19 11.29
C LYS A 118 -17.53 2.41 10.46
N ILE A 119 -16.98 2.17 9.27
CA ILE A 119 -16.79 3.17 8.21
C ILE A 119 -17.45 2.63 6.96
N LEU A 120 -18.43 3.38 6.44
CA LEU A 120 -19.11 3.08 5.18
C LEU A 120 -18.84 4.20 4.17
N ILE A 121 -18.20 3.87 3.06
CA ILE A 121 -18.01 4.76 1.92
C ILE A 121 -18.81 4.22 0.75
N ASN A 122 -19.72 5.03 0.20
CA ASN A 122 -20.61 4.64 -0.89
C ASN A 122 -20.77 5.80 -1.89
N GLY A 123 -20.89 5.51 -3.18
CA GLY A 123 -21.09 6.50 -4.23
C GLY A 123 -19.89 7.41 -4.55
N VAL A 124 -18.72 7.14 -3.98
CA VAL A 124 -17.43 7.76 -4.35
C VAL A 124 -16.72 6.83 -5.31
N VAL A 125 -16.47 7.26 -6.54
CA VAL A 125 -15.91 6.39 -7.60
C VAL A 125 -14.41 6.55 -7.82
N GLU A 126 -13.88 7.73 -7.50
CA GLU A 126 -12.46 8.05 -7.62
C GLU A 126 -12.00 8.83 -6.39
N ALA A 127 -10.86 8.45 -5.85
CA ALA A 127 -10.13 9.19 -4.82
C ALA A 127 -8.70 9.48 -5.28
N ASN A 128 -8.10 10.59 -4.88
CA ASN A 128 -6.65 10.73 -5.00
C ASN A 128 -5.93 10.05 -3.82
N GLN A 129 -6.47 10.18 -2.60
CA GLN A 129 -5.91 9.56 -1.41
C GLN A 129 -7.01 9.11 -0.44
N LEU A 130 -6.80 7.92 0.14
CA LEU A 130 -7.56 7.39 1.26
C LEU A 130 -6.56 7.04 2.37
N ASP A 131 -6.67 7.73 3.50
CA ASP A 131 -5.81 7.53 4.65
C ASP A 131 -6.66 7.17 5.88
N PHE A 132 -6.45 5.97 6.38
CA PHE A 132 -7.01 5.50 7.64
C PHE A 132 -5.86 5.37 8.63
N GLY A 133 -5.50 6.50 9.26
CA GLY A 133 -4.30 6.66 10.07
C GLY A 133 -4.57 6.49 11.56
N HIS A 134 -3.67 5.80 12.27
CA HIS A 134 -3.63 5.76 13.75
C HIS A 134 -4.97 5.48 14.45
N MET A 135 -5.85 4.66 13.84
CA MET A 135 -7.19 4.39 14.40
C MET A 135 -7.17 3.52 15.67
N ALA A 136 -5.99 3.14 16.15
CA ALA A 136 -5.79 2.41 17.40
C ALA A 136 -4.73 3.12 18.25
N GLY A 137 -5.04 4.33 18.72
CA GLY A 137 -4.26 4.96 19.79
C GLY A 137 -4.64 4.35 21.14
N ASP A 138 -3.62 3.97 21.91
CA ASP A 138 -3.67 3.32 23.22
C ASP A 138 -4.43 1.99 23.33
N TYR A 139 -3.65 0.95 23.70
CA TYR A 139 -3.88 -0.49 23.91
C TYR A 139 -5.18 -1.02 24.57
N ASN A 140 -6.27 -0.24 24.65
CA ASN A 140 -7.49 -0.57 25.39
C ASN A 140 -8.72 -0.84 24.52
N LEU A 141 -8.57 -0.96 23.20
CA LEU A 141 -9.72 -1.09 22.30
C LEU A 141 -10.04 -2.55 22.01
N ASN A 142 -10.95 -3.10 22.80
CA ASN A 142 -11.63 -4.37 22.51
C ASN A 142 -12.62 -4.29 21.32
N GLU A 143 -12.63 -3.19 20.56
CA GLU A 143 -13.61 -2.95 19.50
C GLU A 143 -12.94 -3.13 18.13
N PHE A 144 -13.55 -3.95 17.26
CA PHE A 144 -13.10 -4.20 15.88
C PHE A 144 -13.65 -3.12 14.94
N ILE A 145 -12.90 -2.78 13.90
CA ILE A 145 -13.34 -1.82 12.88
C ILE A 145 -13.84 -2.59 11.65
N ASP A 146 -15.04 -2.25 11.19
CA ASP A 146 -15.66 -2.73 9.95
C ASP A 146 -15.63 -1.62 8.89
N ILE A 147 -14.79 -1.79 7.86
CA ILE A 147 -14.66 -0.85 6.74
C ILE A 147 -15.26 -1.46 5.49
N GLU A 148 -16.29 -0.80 4.97
CA GLU A 148 -16.96 -1.16 3.74
C GLU A 148 -16.86 0.00 2.75
N CYS A 149 -16.30 -0.26 1.58
CA CYS A 149 -16.18 0.69 0.49
C CYS A 149 -16.81 0.13 -0.79
N HIS A 150 -17.91 0.76 -1.19
CA HIS A 150 -18.68 0.47 -2.39
C HIS A 150 -18.41 1.54 -3.45
N ASP A 151 -18.52 1.15 -4.72
CA ASP A 151 -18.39 1.99 -5.91
C ASP A 151 -17.00 2.60 -6.17
N LEU A 152 -16.09 2.62 -5.20
CA LEU A 152 -14.75 3.15 -5.39
C LEU A 152 -13.96 2.26 -6.35
N VAL A 153 -13.68 2.78 -7.55
CA VAL A 153 -12.98 2.04 -8.60
C VAL A 153 -11.48 2.35 -8.63
N THR A 154 -11.10 3.62 -8.39
CA THR A 154 -9.72 4.07 -8.57
C THR A 154 -9.24 4.94 -7.41
N ILE A 155 -8.02 4.66 -6.97
CA ILE A 155 -7.22 5.54 -6.11
C ILE A 155 -6.00 5.99 -6.92
N HIS A 156 -5.94 7.29 -7.26
CA HIS A 156 -4.89 7.82 -8.14
C HIS A 156 -3.53 7.92 -7.46
N GLY A 157 -3.54 8.35 -6.20
CA GLY A 157 -2.43 8.38 -5.27
C GLY A 157 -2.55 7.21 -4.29
N ASN A 158 -2.64 7.47 -2.99
CA ASN A 158 -2.26 6.48 -1.97
C ASN A 158 -3.47 5.85 -1.28
N LEU A 159 -3.38 4.56 -1.01
CA LEU A 159 -4.20 3.89 -0.01
C LEU A 159 -3.34 3.54 1.20
N ARG A 160 -3.54 4.28 2.30
CA ARG A 160 -2.86 4.02 3.57
C ARG A 160 -3.85 3.44 4.57
N LEU A 161 -3.53 2.25 5.07
CA LEU A 161 -4.30 1.53 6.07
C LEU A 161 -3.41 1.31 7.28
N PHE A 162 -3.64 2.05 8.36
CA PHE A 162 -2.94 1.89 9.63
C PHE A 162 -3.97 1.56 10.71
N ILE A 163 -4.45 0.31 10.68
CA ILE A 163 -5.60 -0.15 11.46
C ILE A 163 -5.12 -1.17 12.51
N GLY A 164 -4.73 -0.67 13.67
CA GLY A 164 -4.21 -1.52 14.76
C GLY A 164 -2.69 -1.75 14.71
N GLN A 165 -2.16 -2.20 15.85
CA GLN A 165 -0.78 -2.73 15.94
C GLN A 165 -0.78 -4.26 15.78
N TYR A 166 0.35 -4.79 15.29
CA TYR A 166 0.57 -6.20 14.95
C TYR A 166 0.28 -7.16 16.11
N ASP A 167 0.54 -6.73 17.35
CA ASP A 167 0.43 -7.57 18.54
C ASP A 167 -0.97 -7.51 19.19
N HIS A 168 -1.92 -6.81 18.57
CA HIS A 168 -3.25 -6.62 19.15
C HIS A 168 -4.23 -7.74 18.74
N PRO A 169 -4.94 -8.40 19.67
CA PRO A 169 -5.80 -9.56 19.38
C PRO A 169 -7.10 -9.24 18.64
N VAL A 170 -7.28 -8.01 18.17
CA VAL A 170 -8.52 -7.55 17.52
C VAL A 170 -8.38 -7.68 16.01
N PHE A 171 -9.37 -8.33 15.41
CA PHE A 171 -9.40 -8.63 13.99
C PHE A 171 -10.44 -7.75 13.28
N ASN A 172 -9.95 -6.77 12.52
CA ASN A 172 -10.78 -5.85 11.73
C ASN A 172 -11.40 -6.54 10.52
N LYS A 173 -12.34 -5.86 9.87
CA LYS A 173 -12.87 -6.21 8.56
C LYS A 173 -12.65 -5.07 7.59
N LEU A 174 -12.18 -5.40 6.40
CA LEU A 174 -11.96 -4.44 5.34
C LEU A 174 -12.40 -5.03 4.00
N ASN A 175 -13.33 -4.34 3.36
CA ASN A 175 -13.93 -4.75 2.10
C ASN A 175 -13.95 -3.57 1.13
N PHE A 176 -13.16 -3.65 0.06
CA PHE A 176 -13.31 -2.80 -1.12
C PHE A 176 -13.93 -3.63 -2.24
N TYR A 177 -15.23 -3.44 -2.48
CA TYR A 177 -15.97 -4.31 -3.39
C TYR A 177 -15.61 -4.08 -4.85
N ASP A 178 -15.37 -2.82 -5.24
CA ASP A 178 -15.23 -2.41 -6.64
C ASP A 178 -13.84 -1.85 -7.01
N LEU A 179 -12.90 -1.81 -6.05
CA LEU A 179 -11.59 -1.19 -6.23
C LEU A 179 -10.73 -1.99 -7.21
N LYS A 180 -10.36 -1.34 -8.32
CA LYS A 180 -9.56 -1.96 -9.39
C LYS A 180 -8.13 -1.45 -9.45
N TYR A 181 -7.93 -0.16 -9.19
CA TYR A 181 -6.67 0.51 -9.50
C TYR A 181 -6.17 1.34 -8.33
N ILE A 182 -4.90 1.15 -7.96
CA ILE A 182 -4.18 1.96 -6.98
C ILE A 182 -2.87 2.42 -7.62
N ASN A 183 -2.63 3.74 -7.64
CA ASN A 183 -1.42 4.35 -8.23
C ASN A 183 -1.22 4.10 -9.73
N LYS A 184 -2.30 3.88 -10.48
CA LYS A 184 -2.22 3.70 -11.94
C LYS A 184 -1.57 4.88 -12.65
N THR A 185 -1.82 6.09 -12.17
CA THR A 185 -1.36 7.35 -12.78
C THR A 185 -0.19 8.01 -12.03
N ILE A 186 -0.19 7.98 -10.69
CA ILE A 186 0.85 8.60 -9.86
C ILE A 186 1.78 7.49 -9.32
N LYS A 187 2.82 7.18 -10.09
CA LYS A 187 3.81 6.11 -9.83
C LYS A 187 4.95 6.52 -8.88
N ASN A 188 4.74 7.56 -8.09
CA ASN A 188 5.76 8.17 -7.23
C ASN A 188 5.43 8.00 -5.75
N SER A 189 4.33 7.31 -5.45
CA SER A 189 3.89 7.14 -4.09
C SER A 189 4.77 6.13 -3.36
N THR A 190 5.27 6.56 -2.22
CA THR A 190 5.97 5.74 -1.24
C THR A 190 5.05 5.22 -0.13
N TYR A 191 3.72 5.43 -0.21
CA TYR A 191 2.85 5.31 0.98
C TYR A 191 1.62 4.41 0.81
N ASN A 192 1.64 3.42 -0.09
CA ASN A 192 0.66 2.32 -0.03
C ASN A 192 1.05 1.33 1.05
N ARG A 193 0.94 1.77 2.29
CA ARG A 193 1.23 0.95 3.45
C ARG A 193 -0.06 0.42 4.03
N TRP A 194 -0.19 -0.90 4.01
CA TRP A 194 -1.32 -1.61 4.57
C TRP A 194 -0.87 -2.39 5.79
N GLN A 195 -1.49 -2.07 6.92
CA GLN A 195 -1.08 -2.57 8.22
C GLN A 195 -2.31 -2.84 9.08
N GLY A 196 -2.26 -3.94 9.83
CA GLY A 196 -3.28 -4.28 10.82
C GLY A 196 -3.59 -5.76 10.90
N ASN A 197 -4.36 -6.15 11.92
CA ASN A 197 -4.93 -7.49 12.10
C ASN A 197 -6.36 -7.55 11.55
N TYR A 198 -6.67 -8.55 10.74
CA TYR A 198 -7.93 -8.68 10.00
C TYR A 198 -8.49 -10.10 10.06
N SER A 199 -9.80 -10.18 10.32
CA SER A 199 -10.58 -11.40 10.13
C SER A 199 -11.04 -11.53 8.67
N GLU A 200 -11.13 -10.39 7.99
CA GLU A 200 -11.56 -10.25 6.61
C GLU A 200 -10.78 -9.09 5.96
N PHE A 201 -10.07 -9.36 4.88
CA PHE A 201 -9.33 -8.37 4.11
C PHE A 201 -9.53 -8.66 2.62
N ASN A 202 -10.48 -7.96 2.00
CA ASN A 202 -10.96 -8.27 0.67
C ASN A 202 -10.83 -7.09 -0.29
N MET A 203 -10.21 -7.37 -1.44
CA MET A 203 -10.18 -6.49 -2.62
C MET A 203 -10.34 -7.35 -3.89
N PRO A 204 -11.52 -7.97 -4.09
CA PRO A 204 -11.71 -9.00 -5.13
C PRO A 204 -11.51 -8.48 -6.56
N GLU A 205 -11.74 -7.19 -6.80
CA GLU A 205 -11.64 -6.56 -8.11
C GLU A 205 -10.29 -5.90 -8.38
N LEU A 206 -9.32 -5.98 -7.46
CA LEU A 206 -8.04 -5.28 -7.58
C LEU A 206 -7.21 -5.86 -8.74
N GLU A 207 -6.87 -5.02 -9.71
CA GLU A 207 -6.17 -5.40 -10.95
C GLU A 207 -4.74 -4.88 -11.02
N GLU A 208 -4.48 -3.67 -10.51
CA GLU A 208 -3.18 -3.01 -10.61
C GLU A 208 -2.84 -2.22 -9.34
N VAL A 209 -1.62 -2.42 -8.84
CA VAL A 209 -1.00 -1.63 -7.77
C VAL A 209 0.43 -1.30 -8.17
N TYR A 210 0.88 -0.05 -8.03
CA TYR A 210 2.25 0.28 -8.39
C TYR A 210 3.26 -0.20 -7.34
N THR A 211 3.19 0.29 -6.11
CA THR A 211 4.05 -0.15 -4.99
C THR A 211 3.17 -0.50 -3.81
N LEU A 212 3.58 -1.49 -3.02
CA LEU A 212 2.81 -1.94 -1.86
C LEU A 212 3.74 -2.34 -0.71
N GLU A 213 3.51 -1.76 0.46
CA GLU A 213 4.03 -2.24 1.74
C GLU A 213 2.92 -3.01 2.46
N HIS A 214 3.02 -4.33 2.49
CA HIS A 214 1.98 -5.23 2.95
C HIS A 214 2.34 -5.85 4.30
N PHE A 215 1.90 -5.19 5.37
CA PHE A 215 1.98 -5.65 6.76
C PHE A 215 0.59 -6.06 7.31
N VAL A 216 -0.21 -6.67 6.44
CA VAL A 216 -1.58 -7.12 6.76
C VAL A 216 -1.54 -8.51 7.35
N HIS A 217 -2.15 -8.66 8.51
CA HIS A 217 -2.26 -9.91 9.23
C HIS A 217 -3.64 -10.53 9.08
N ALA A 218 -3.74 -11.59 8.30
CA ALA A 218 -4.94 -12.42 8.17
C ALA A 218 -4.55 -13.85 7.82
N ALA A 219 -5.40 -14.82 8.16
CA ALA A 219 -5.12 -16.24 7.91
C ALA A 219 -4.96 -16.56 6.41
N ASN A 220 -5.84 -16.00 5.58
CA ASN A 220 -5.81 -16.20 4.13
C ASN A 220 -5.99 -14.85 3.43
N ILE A 221 -5.06 -14.50 2.55
CA ILE A 221 -5.12 -13.30 1.71
C ILE A 221 -4.91 -13.74 0.27
N SER A 222 -5.80 -13.28 -0.61
CA SER A 222 -5.74 -13.57 -2.04
C SER A 222 -6.15 -12.35 -2.84
N TYR A 223 -5.39 -12.05 -3.89
CA TYR A 223 -5.71 -10.98 -4.84
C TYR A 223 -6.07 -11.60 -6.21
N PRO A 224 -7.31 -12.08 -6.40
CA PRO A 224 -7.68 -12.98 -7.50
C PRO A 224 -7.55 -12.36 -8.90
N LYS A 225 -7.56 -11.02 -9.00
CA LYS A 225 -7.50 -10.28 -10.26
C LYS A 225 -6.24 -9.43 -10.43
N LEU A 226 -5.31 -9.44 -9.46
CA LEU A 226 -4.14 -8.56 -9.47
C LEU A 226 -3.11 -9.07 -10.49
N LYS A 227 -3.07 -8.40 -11.64
CA LYS A 227 -2.23 -8.75 -12.79
C LYS A 227 -0.94 -7.96 -12.84
N THR A 228 -0.94 -6.76 -12.26
CA THR A 228 0.19 -5.83 -12.35
C THR A 228 0.55 -5.32 -10.97
N LEU A 229 1.81 -5.56 -10.61
CA LEU A 229 2.42 -5.07 -9.38
C LEU A 229 3.77 -4.48 -9.74
N GLY A 230 4.04 -3.21 -9.39
CA GLY A 230 5.34 -2.60 -9.64
C GLY A 230 6.40 -3.05 -8.62
N GLY A 231 6.02 -3.31 -7.38
CA GLY A 231 6.87 -3.90 -6.35
C GLY A 231 6.11 -4.09 -5.03
N ILE A 232 6.58 -5.02 -4.20
CA ILE A 232 5.97 -5.33 -2.92
C ILE A 232 7.02 -5.59 -1.85
N ALA A 233 6.86 -4.94 -0.70
CA ALA A 233 7.51 -5.32 0.54
C ALA A 233 6.46 -6.00 1.43
N ILE A 234 6.79 -7.16 1.97
CA ILE A 234 5.96 -7.95 2.86
C ILE A 234 6.76 -8.06 4.15
N GLY A 235 6.26 -7.50 5.24
CA GLY A 235 6.85 -7.68 6.57
C GLY A 235 5.77 -8.09 7.55
N TYR A 236 6.17 -8.63 8.71
CA TYR A 236 5.34 -9.04 9.86
C TYR A 236 3.94 -9.58 9.49
N GLY A 237 3.70 -10.87 9.72
CA GLY A 237 2.38 -11.50 9.55
C GLY A 237 2.01 -12.34 10.78
N PRO A 238 0.79 -12.89 10.86
CA PRO A 238 0.41 -13.83 11.88
C PRO A 238 0.92 -15.22 11.51
N THR A 239 1.26 -16.03 12.50
CA THR A 239 1.63 -17.43 12.30
C THR A 239 0.57 -18.16 11.47
N GLY A 240 0.99 -18.81 10.38
CA GLY A 240 0.07 -19.61 9.54
C GLY A 240 -0.60 -18.86 8.40
N GLN A 241 -0.19 -17.62 8.10
CA GLN A 241 -0.76 -16.86 6.98
C GLN A 241 -0.47 -17.53 5.63
N THR A 242 -1.49 -17.60 4.77
CA THR A 242 -1.33 -17.89 3.35
C THR A 242 -1.61 -16.63 2.52
N LEU A 243 -0.63 -16.17 1.76
CA LEU A 243 -0.75 -15.05 0.83
C LEU A 243 -0.56 -15.54 -0.62
N THR A 244 -1.55 -15.31 -1.47
CA THR A 244 -1.56 -15.83 -2.86
C THR A 244 -1.84 -14.75 -3.90
N PHE A 245 -1.03 -14.75 -4.95
CA PHE A 245 -1.17 -13.91 -6.14
C PHE A 245 -1.45 -14.79 -7.37
N PRO A 246 -2.70 -15.26 -7.56
CA PRO A 246 -3.00 -16.36 -8.49
C PRO A 246 -2.82 -16.01 -9.96
N VAL A 247 -2.91 -14.73 -10.33
CA VAL A 247 -2.88 -14.26 -11.73
C VAL A 247 -1.75 -13.27 -12.04
N LEU A 248 -0.84 -13.05 -11.10
CA LEU A 248 0.30 -12.15 -11.30
C LEU A 248 1.33 -12.83 -12.20
N GLU A 249 1.54 -12.30 -13.40
CA GLU A 249 2.47 -12.87 -14.38
C GLU A 249 3.82 -12.16 -14.43
N ASP A 250 3.85 -10.84 -14.27
CA ASP A 250 5.06 -10.03 -14.41
C ASP A 250 5.16 -8.99 -13.28
N LEU A 251 6.37 -8.84 -12.72
CA LEU A 251 6.69 -7.86 -11.70
C LEU A 251 8.06 -7.24 -12.00
N ASN A 252 8.07 -6.01 -12.52
CA ASN A 252 9.33 -5.36 -12.94
C ASN A 252 10.19 -4.87 -11.77
N GLY A 253 9.62 -4.58 -10.61
CA GLY A 253 10.38 -4.25 -9.40
C GLY A 253 10.71 -5.48 -8.57
N SER A 254 10.68 -5.34 -7.25
CA SER A 254 11.11 -6.40 -6.34
C SER A 254 9.98 -6.90 -5.45
N ILE A 255 10.10 -8.16 -5.02
CA ILE A 255 9.39 -8.76 -3.89
C ILE A 255 10.39 -8.87 -2.75
N ASN A 256 10.17 -8.13 -1.67
CA ASN A 256 11.00 -8.21 -0.48
C ASN A 256 10.17 -8.78 0.67
N PHE A 257 10.71 -9.79 1.33
CA PHE A 257 10.18 -10.35 2.56
C PHE A 257 11.09 -9.95 3.70
N ASP A 258 10.63 -9.05 4.57
CA ASP A 258 11.44 -8.44 5.61
C ASP A 258 11.01 -9.00 6.98
N GLN A 259 11.93 -9.71 7.65
CA GLN A 259 11.77 -10.24 9.01
C GLN A 259 10.52 -11.12 9.23
N ILE A 260 10.22 -11.99 8.28
CA ILE A 260 9.08 -12.92 8.39
C ILE A 260 9.45 -14.09 9.32
N SER A 261 8.96 -14.11 10.56
CA SER A 261 9.31 -15.12 11.57
C SER A 261 8.21 -16.17 11.83
N ILE A 262 7.43 -16.49 10.81
CA ILE A 262 6.11 -17.13 10.97
C ILE A 262 5.93 -18.28 9.98
N ASN A 263 5.22 -19.34 10.40
CA ASN A 263 4.93 -20.53 9.59
C ASN A 263 3.96 -20.24 8.41
N SER A 264 4.35 -19.35 7.50
CA SER A 264 3.50 -18.79 6.46
C SER A 264 3.84 -19.35 5.09
N THR A 265 2.86 -19.26 4.17
CA THR A 265 2.99 -19.72 2.79
C THR A 265 2.72 -18.58 1.83
N PHE A 266 3.66 -18.32 0.93
CA PHE A 266 3.58 -17.29 -0.10
C PHE A 266 3.56 -17.92 -1.49
N ASN A 267 2.53 -17.64 -2.27
CA ASN A 267 2.27 -18.32 -3.54
C ASN A 267 2.22 -17.34 -4.72
N PHE A 268 3.09 -17.56 -5.70
CA PHE A 268 3.18 -16.84 -6.97
C PHE A 268 3.12 -17.85 -8.14
N PRO A 269 1.98 -18.53 -8.34
CA PRO A 269 1.90 -19.67 -9.25
C PRO A 269 2.17 -19.33 -10.72
N LEU A 270 1.85 -18.10 -11.16
CA LEU A 270 1.96 -17.67 -12.56
C LEU A 270 3.06 -16.62 -12.82
N LEU A 271 3.80 -16.19 -11.79
CA LEU A 271 4.86 -15.18 -11.95
C LEU A 271 5.99 -15.75 -12.80
N LYS A 272 6.29 -15.12 -13.94
CA LYS A 272 7.30 -15.53 -14.92
C LYS A 272 8.57 -14.72 -14.83
N ILE A 273 8.44 -13.41 -14.62
CA ILE A 273 9.55 -12.45 -14.60
C ILE A 273 9.46 -11.60 -13.34
N CYS A 274 10.59 -11.45 -12.64
CA CYS A 274 10.71 -10.61 -11.45
C CYS A 274 11.97 -9.73 -11.50
N GLY A 275 11.88 -8.45 -11.14
CA GLY A 275 13.06 -7.61 -11.00
C GLY A 275 13.95 -8.02 -9.81
N GLY A 276 13.37 -8.50 -8.72
CA GLY A 276 14.17 -9.05 -7.63
C GLY A 276 13.36 -9.74 -6.54
N ILE A 277 14.01 -10.67 -5.84
CA ILE A 277 13.44 -11.36 -4.70
C ILE A 277 14.46 -11.27 -3.56
N GLY A 278 14.07 -10.59 -2.48
CA GLY A 278 14.78 -10.57 -1.21
C GLY A 278 13.99 -11.36 -0.18
N ILE A 279 14.60 -12.35 0.47
CA ILE A 279 13.94 -13.15 1.51
C ILE A 279 14.76 -13.09 2.80
N GLU A 280 14.21 -12.42 3.81
CA GLU A 280 14.62 -12.44 5.21
C GLU A 280 13.46 -13.01 6.05
N ALA A 281 13.47 -14.33 6.24
CA ALA A 281 12.38 -15.11 6.81
C ALA A 281 12.88 -16.38 7.51
N THR A 282 12.07 -16.94 8.41
CA THR A 282 12.31 -18.27 9.01
C THR A 282 11.02 -19.09 8.99
N ASN A 283 11.16 -20.42 8.82
CA ASN A 283 10.06 -21.40 8.85
C ASN A 283 8.90 -21.14 7.86
N SER A 284 9.16 -20.43 6.76
CA SER A 284 8.16 -20.10 5.74
C SER A 284 8.36 -20.91 4.45
N THR A 285 7.28 -21.04 3.68
CA THR A 285 7.28 -21.64 2.34
C THR A 285 7.04 -20.57 1.27
N PHE A 286 7.88 -20.55 0.24
CA PHE A 286 7.82 -19.61 -0.88
C PHE A 286 7.72 -20.38 -2.19
N ASN A 287 6.61 -20.23 -2.91
CA ASN A 287 6.33 -20.98 -4.13
C ASN A 287 6.33 -20.07 -5.36
N PHE A 288 7.31 -20.28 -6.25
CA PHE A 288 7.47 -19.57 -7.50
C PHE A 288 7.44 -20.55 -8.69
N SER A 289 6.31 -21.24 -8.84
CA SER A 289 6.18 -22.40 -9.75
C SER A 289 6.44 -22.09 -11.23
N SER A 290 6.21 -20.85 -11.67
CA SER A 290 6.37 -20.45 -13.07
C SER A 290 7.54 -19.49 -13.33
N LEU A 291 8.32 -19.14 -12.30
CA LEU A 291 9.34 -18.09 -12.42
C LEU A 291 10.50 -18.58 -13.28
N LYS A 292 10.81 -17.84 -14.35
CA LYS A 292 11.86 -18.16 -15.32
C LYS A 292 13.05 -17.23 -15.25
N GLU A 293 12.80 -15.94 -15.06
CA GLU A 293 13.83 -14.91 -15.09
C GLU A 293 13.76 -13.98 -13.88
N ILE A 294 14.93 -13.70 -13.31
CA ILE A 294 15.09 -12.71 -12.25
C ILE A 294 16.37 -11.87 -12.44
N ILE A 295 16.38 -10.63 -11.95
CA ILE A 295 17.61 -9.82 -11.94
C ILE A 295 18.42 -10.10 -10.68
N ASN A 296 17.80 -9.98 -9.50
CA ASN A 296 18.46 -10.18 -8.20
C ASN A 296 17.74 -11.21 -7.33
N LEU A 297 18.47 -12.19 -6.80
CA LEU A 297 17.98 -13.14 -5.80
C LEU A 297 18.86 -13.04 -4.55
N ASN A 298 18.28 -12.60 -3.44
CA ASN A 298 18.97 -12.47 -2.15
C ASN A 298 18.22 -13.28 -1.08
N ILE A 299 18.89 -14.26 -0.47
CA ILE A 299 18.32 -15.14 0.55
C ILE A 299 19.11 -15.00 1.86
N LEU A 300 18.54 -14.31 2.84
CA LEU A 300 19.15 -13.93 4.12
C LEU A 300 18.55 -14.70 5.30
N SER A 301 18.37 -16.01 5.17
CA SER A 301 17.37 -16.75 5.95
C SER A 301 17.79 -18.17 6.30
N SER A 302 17.51 -18.64 7.52
CA SER A 302 17.67 -20.05 7.91
C SER A 302 16.32 -20.78 7.87
N GLN A 303 16.33 -22.08 7.56
CA GLN A 303 15.12 -22.95 7.60
C GLN A 303 13.93 -22.47 6.75
N ILE A 304 14.17 -22.24 5.47
CA ILE A 304 13.12 -21.84 4.50
C ILE A 304 12.91 -22.96 3.48
N ASN A 305 11.67 -23.12 3.01
CA ASN A 305 11.37 -23.95 1.86
C ASN A 305 11.05 -23.03 0.67
N ILE A 306 11.97 -22.94 -0.29
CA ILE A 306 11.78 -22.12 -1.48
C ILE A 306 11.78 -23.03 -2.72
N ASN A 307 10.78 -22.87 -3.57
CA ASN A 307 10.62 -23.66 -4.78
C ASN A 307 10.72 -22.80 -6.05
N PHE A 308 11.75 -23.07 -6.85
CA PHE A 308 12.04 -22.44 -8.15
C PHE A 308 12.23 -23.51 -9.25
N PRO A 309 11.18 -24.24 -9.65
CA PRO A 309 11.34 -25.39 -10.54
C PRO A 309 11.75 -24.99 -11.96
N LEU A 310 11.37 -23.80 -12.40
CA LEU A 310 11.57 -23.31 -13.77
C LEU A 310 12.53 -22.12 -13.88
N LEU A 311 13.25 -21.76 -12.80
CA LEU A 311 14.15 -20.60 -12.84
C LEU A 311 15.37 -20.90 -13.72
N GLU A 312 15.41 -20.28 -14.90
CA GLU A 312 16.43 -20.51 -15.92
C GLU A 312 17.54 -19.46 -15.86
N LYS A 313 17.21 -18.22 -15.45
CA LYS A 313 18.09 -17.07 -15.61
C LYS A 313 18.10 -16.12 -14.41
N ILE A 314 19.31 -15.82 -13.93
CA ILE A 314 19.63 -14.75 -12.98
C ILE A 314 20.59 -13.76 -13.64
N SER A 315 20.21 -12.49 -13.72
CA SER A 315 20.91 -11.53 -14.59
C SER A 315 21.91 -10.60 -13.90
N ASN A 316 21.93 -10.52 -12.57
CA ASN A 316 22.85 -9.63 -11.86
C ASN A 316 23.45 -10.21 -10.58
N ARG A 317 22.62 -10.70 -9.64
CA ARG A 317 23.10 -11.17 -8.33
C ARG A 317 22.35 -12.42 -7.87
N LEU A 318 23.11 -13.40 -7.42
CA LEU A 318 22.65 -14.54 -6.64
C LEU A 318 23.43 -14.55 -5.33
N TYR A 319 22.75 -14.19 -4.24
CA TYR A 319 23.33 -14.06 -2.91
C TYR A 319 22.55 -14.91 -1.92
N SER A 320 23.24 -15.70 -1.10
CA SER A 320 22.60 -16.41 0.00
C SER A 320 23.52 -16.61 1.21
N THR A 321 22.96 -16.42 2.40
CA THR A 321 23.56 -16.84 3.68
C THR A 321 22.82 -18.04 4.29
N SER A 322 21.80 -18.55 3.61
CA SER A 322 21.02 -19.70 4.09
C SER A 322 21.83 -20.99 4.06
N GLU A 323 21.84 -21.74 5.15
CA GLU A 323 22.46 -23.08 5.20
C GLU A 323 21.78 -24.10 4.27
N ASN A 324 20.49 -23.90 3.95
CA ASN A 324 19.68 -24.86 3.18
C ASN A 324 19.54 -24.50 1.68
N PHE A 325 20.02 -23.32 1.26
CA PHE A 325 19.81 -22.85 -0.11
C PHE A 325 21.00 -23.17 -1.01
N THR A 326 21.04 -24.37 -1.60
CA THR A 326 22.11 -24.70 -2.55
C THR A 326 21.65 -24.49 -3.99
N ILE A 327 22.59 -24.23 -4.91
CA ILE A 327 22.28 -24.12 -6.34
C ILE A 327 21.66 -25.40 -6.92
N LEU A 328 21.79 -26.54 -6.23
CA LEU A 328 21.09 -27.78 -6.58
C LEU A 328 19.56 -27.61 -6.50
N ASN A 329 19.08 -26.71 -5.64
CA ASN A 329 17.67 -26.34 -5.52
C ASN A 329 17.18 -25.40 -6.65
N LEU A 330 18.06 -25.05 -7.60
CA LEU A 330 17.73 -24.31 -8.82
C LEU A 330 17.95 -25.21 -10.05
N PRO A 331 17.13 -26.26 -10.27
CA PRO A 331 17.42 -27.32 -11.23
C PRO A 331 17.53 -26.83 -12.68
N SER A 332 16.74 -25.82 -13.06
CA SER A 332 16.66 -25.30 -14.42
C SER A 332 17.66 -24.19 -14.73
N LEU A 333 18.45 -23.74 -13.74
CA LEU A 333 19.34 -22.59 -13.88
C LEU A 333 20.45 -22.88 -14.90
N ASN A 334 20.44 -22.13 -16.00
CA ASN A 334 21.38 -22.26 -17.10
C ASN A 334 22.09 -20.93 -17.43
N TYR A 335 21.61 -19.80 -16.88
CA TYR A 335 22.21 -18.49 -17.05
C TYR A 335 22.34 -17.77 -15.71
N CYS A 336 23.55 -17.33 -15.41
CA CYS A 336 23.89 -16.57 -14.21
C CYS A 336 24.99 -15.57 -14.58
N LEU A 337 24.59 -14.39 -15.07
CA LEU A 337 25.51 -13.27 -15.30
C LEU A 337 25.65 -12.54 -13.98
N VAL A 338 26.72 -12.81 -13.26
CA VAL A 338 26.85 -12.31 -11.88
C VAL A 338 28.09 -11.46 -11.77
N ASN A 339 27.88 -10.18 -11.44
CA ASN A 339 28.94 -9.39 -10.85
C ASN A 339 29.41 -10.03 -9.52
N ASN A 340 28.55 -10.80 -8.83
CA ASN A 340 28.84 -11.52 -7.57
C ASN A 340 27.87 -12.71 -7.31
N TYR A 341 28.23 -13.97 -7.65
CA TYR A 341 27.65 -15.14 -6.97
C TYR A 341 28.32 -15.22 -5.60
N GLU A 342 27.53 -15.14 -4.55
CA GLU A 342 28.02 -15.00 -3.18
C GLU A 342 27.23 -15.95 -2.28
N TYR A 343 27.94 -16.91 -1.69
CA TYR A 343 27.35 -17.90 -0.83
C TYR A 343 28.14 -18.01 0.48
N TYR A 344 27.50 -17.60 1.58
CA TYR A 344 28.11 -17.48 2.92
C TYR A 344 27.21 -18.13 3.99
N PRO A 345 27.02 -19.46 3.99
CA PRO A 345 26.25 -20.12 5.03
C PRO A 345 27.04 -20.10 6.35
N ASP A 346 26.31 -19.98 7.47
CA ASP A 346 26.92 -20.14 8.78
C ASP A 346 27.57 -21.54 8.90
N GLY A 347 28.83 -21.58 9.34
CA GLY A 347 29.61 -22.81 9.48
C GLY A 347 30.32 -23.31 8.21
N GLY A 348 30.15 -22.64 7.07
CA GLY A 348 30.83 -22.97 5.82
C GLY A 348 30.29 -24.23 5.13
N LEU A 349 30.47 -24.34 3.81
CA LEU A 349 30.06 -25.52 3.06
C LEU A 349 31.03 -26.70 3.17
N PRO A 350 30.55 -27.95 3.26
CA PRO A 350 31.39 -29.13 3.06
C PRO A 350 32.00 -29.20 1.65
N SER A 351 33.20 -29.77 1.53
CA SER A 351 33.94 -29.87 0.26
C SER A 351 33.13 -30.56 -0.85
N SER A 352 32.29 -31.54 -0.51
CA SER A 352 31.39 -32.21 -1.46
C SER A 352 30.35 -31.26 -2.09
N THR A 353 29.79 -30.34 -1.31
CA THR A 353 28.85 -29.33 -1.78
C THR A 353 29.57 -28.28 -2.62
N VAL A 354 30.75 -27.84 -2.20
CA VAL A 354 31.61 -26.92 -2.97
C VAL A 354 31.94 -27.52 -4.34
N ASN A 355 32.41 -28.77 -4.39
CA ASN A 355 32.69 -29.49 -5.64
C ASN A 355 31.47 -29.52 -6.58
N THR A 356 30.28 -29.76 -6.01
CA THR A 356 29.04 -29.83 -6.78
C THR A 356 28.64 -28.48 -7.37
N ILE A 357 28.79 -27.40 -6.59
CA ILE A 357 28.55 -26.03 -7.06
C ILE A 357 29.48 -25.71 -8.23
N LEU A 358 30.79 -25.94 -8.07
CA LEU A 358 31.80 -25.69 -9.11
C LEU A 358 31.47 -26.42 -10.41
N SER A 359 31.15 -27.72 -10.32
CA SER A 359 30.80 -28.55 -11.47
C SER A 359 29.61 -27.98 -12.26
N LYS A 360 28.57 -27.53 -11.56
CA LYS A 360 27.39 -26.93 -12.20
C LYS A 360 27.75 -25.64 -12.94
N PHE A 361 28.58 -24.78 -12.35
CA PHE A 361 28.97 -23.49 -12.93
C PHE A 361 29.81 -23.60 -14.21
N ILE A 362 30.41 -24.75 -14.53
CA ILE A 362 31.16 -24.98 -15.78
C ILE A 362 30.26 -24.74 -17.01
N THR A 363 28.97 -25.06 -16.89
CA THR A 363 28.02 -25.04 -18.01
C THR A 363 27.08 -23.83 -17.98
N ILE A 364 26.94 -23.18 -16.83
CA ILE A 364 26.10 -21.99 -16.66
C ILE A 364 26.66 -20.83 -17.49
N GLN A 365 25.80 -20.25 -18.32
CA GLN A 365 26.12 -19.12 -19.19
C GLN A 365 26.11 -17.78 -18.43
N PRO A 366 26.89 -16.78 -18.88
CA PRO A 366 27.97 -16.93 -19.86
C PRO A 366 29.11 -17.80 -19.29
N LEU A 367 29.87 -18.48 -20.16
CA LEU A 367 30.99 -19.33 -19.73
C LEU A 367 32.11 -18.56 -19.00
N SER A 368 32.27 -17.27 -19.28
CA SER A 368 33.35 -16.42 -18.76
C SER A 368 32.80 -15.17 -18.04
N GLY A 369 33.66 -14.49 -17.27
CA GLY A 369 33.35 -13.18 -16.69
C GLY A 369 32.47 -13.23 -15.44
N LYS A 370 32.25 -14.42 -14.85
CA LYS A 370 31.52 -14.57 -13.58
C LYS A 370 32.46 -14.34 -12.39
N THR A 371 31.92 -13.76 -11.33
CA THR A 371 32.54 -13.79 -9.99
C THR A 371 31.83 -14.84 -9.15
N ILE A 372 32.55 -15.85 -8.69
CA ILE A 372 32.04 -16.96 -7.88
C ILE A 372 32.76 -16.92 -6.52
N ARG A 373 32.02 -16.60 -5.46
CA ARG A 373 32.51 -16.56 -4.06
C ARG A 373 31.74 -17.58 -3.23
N ILE A 374 32.47 -18.49 -2.62
CA ILE A 374 31.92 -19.57 -1.79
C ILE A 374 32.65 -19.58 -0.45
N ASP A 375 31.91 -19.56 0.65
CA ASP A 375 32.42 -19.83 1.99
C ASP A 375 32.31 -21.33 2.29
N GLY A 376 33.44 -22.02 2.47
CA GLY A 376 33.44 -23.45 2.72
C GLY A 376 34.79 -24.13 2.55
N GLU A 377 34.80 -25.43 2.84
CA GLU A 377 35.99 -26.26 2.71
C GLU A 377 36.56 -26.23 1.29
N GLN A 378 37.88 -26.33 1.19
CA GLN A 378 38.58 -26.36 -0.08
C GLN A 378 38.09 -27.54 -0.96
N PRO A 379 37.94 -27.33 -2.28
CA PRO A 379 37.49 -28.38 -3.18
C PRO A 379 38.54 -29.49 -3.28
N THR A 380 38.09 -30.70 -3.59
CA THR A 380 38.92 -31.91 -3.64
C THR A 380 38.64 -32.72 -4.90
N GLY A 381 39.60 -33.52 -5.34
CA GLY A 381 39.44 -34.42 -6.49
C GLY A 381 38.95 -33.68 -7.74
N GLN A 382 37.81 -34.11 -8.30
CA GLN A 382 37.21 -33.47 -9.48
C GLN A 382 36.90 -31.98 -9.26
N GLY A 383 36.59 -31.55 -8.03
CA GLY A 383 36.32 -30.13 -7.75
C GLY A 383 37.53 -29.22 -7.99
N LEU A 384 38.77 -29.70 -7.81
CA LEU A 384 39.98 -28.94 -8.16
C LEU A 384 40.10 -28.75 -9.67
N THR A 385 39.79 -29.80 -10.44
CA THR A 385 39.74 -29.73 -11.91
C THR A 385 38.65 -28.76 -12.39
N ASP A 386 37.48 -28.80 -11.76
CA ASP A 386 36.36 -27.93 -12.09
C ASP A 386 36.67 -26.46 -11.77
N LEU A 387 37.29 -26.18 -10.61
CA LEU A 387 37.81 -24.86 -10.25
C LEU A 387 38.78 -24.34 -11.31
N GLN A 388 39.79 -25.13 -11.67
CA GLN A 388 40.79 -24.72 -12.66
C GLN A 388 40.14 -24.48 -14.03
N THR A 389 39.14 -25.29 -14.39
CA THR A 389 38.36 -25.11 -15.63
C THR A 389 37.64 -23.77 -15.64
N LEU A 390 36.97 -23.41 -14.54
CA LEU A 390 36.29 -22.11 -14.40
C LEU A 390 37.27 -20.94 -14.50
N VAL A 391 38.44 -21.03 -13.86
CA VAL A 391 39.48 -19.99 -13.94
C VAL A 391 40.01 -19.85 -15.38
N ASN A 392 40.27 -20.97 -16.06
CA ASN A 392 40.73 -20.99 -17.45
C ASN A 392 39.68 -20.43 -18.43
N GLN A 393 38.39 -20.60 -18.13
CA GLN A 393 37.29 -19.95 -18.85
C GLN A 393 37.22 -18.44 -18.61
N GLY A 394 38.04 -17.86 -17.73
CA GLY A 394 38.05 -16.42 -17.44
C GLY A 394 37.05 -16.00 -16.37
N ASN A 395 36.74 -16.87 -15.40
CA ASN A 395 35.94 -16.53 -14.22
C ASN A 395 36.85 -16.24 -13.02
N SER A 396 36.40 -15.38 -12.11
CA SER A 396 37.04 -15.16 -10.81
C SER A 396 36.41 -16.08 -9.77
N VAL A 397 37.16 -17.08 -9.28
CA VAL A 397 36.67 -18.06 -8.29
C VAL A 397 37.43 -17.87 -6.97
N LEU A 398 36.71 -17.65 -5.88
CA LEU A 398 37.25 -17.44 -4.53
C LEU A 398 36.53 -18.38 -3.56
N ILE A 399 37.30 -19.18 -2.83
CA ILE A 399 36.81 -20.13 -1.83
C ILE A 399 37.50 -19.78 -0.50
N TYR A 400 36.72 -19.40 0.50
CA TYR A 400 37.18 -18.92 1.79
C TYR A 400 37.08 -19.99 2.87
#